data_AF-A0A918ASP8-F1
#
_entry.id   AF-A0A918ASP8-F1
#
_cell.length_a   1.000
_cell.length_b   1.000
_cell.length_c   1.000
_cell.angle_alpha   90.00
_cell.angle_beta   90.00
_cell.angle_gamma   90.00
#
_symmetry.space_group_name_H-M   'P 1'
#
loop_
_entity.id
_entity.type
_entity.pdbx_description
1 polymer ?
#
loop_
_entity_poly.entity_id
_entity_poly.type
_entity_poly.pdbx_seq_one_letter_code
_entity_poly.pdbx_strand_id
1 'polypeptide(L)'
;MVFTSRTLRLSPLPPARPTAGVLVVVGEVDSAACGSFQEQLAAFVDACEGDVIVDLSDVRLIAAAGVRVLLETADHLAGTARRLRLVCGAEVRRVLRAAQVADVLETFGHLDAAVGAQVAAVRRSAAARALDDEAEELHRLRREVGDLRAKLRTRPLLSKALGVLQERYRLPDEDTAHRLLCEASQRHNLKMRVLADALLHAPRPASAATPWWFPGRARTPAPVPDFLAGDRRPALDAAELLGALLRAALSRTATSAGYAQRFDPGVDGLRLERHEGLPADLVALLTEVTGDSTCCGLALRRRSRVTVVDVASSLVLPANPVTAAMLRAGLRAVQSTPVLAPSGRCLAVVSTCDPRPGRTPTPAQQADLDQLAAQAGRWLQWHQRTTVLDALEHLHQSARGGG
;
A
#
# COMPACT_ATOMS: atom_id res chain seq x y z
N MET A 1 -53.76 52.69 4.27
CA MET A 1 -53.09 51.63 3.48
C MET A 1 -52.91 50.45 4.41
N VAL A 2 -53.70 49.38 4.21
CA VAL A 2 -53.81 48.26 5.16
C VAL A 2 -52.49 47.47 5.11
N PHE A 3 -51.70 47.53 6.18
CA PHE A 3 -50.58 46.63 6.40
C PHE A 3 -51.14 45.22 6.56
N THR A 4 -50.94 44.37 5.56
CA THR A 4 -51.19 42.94 5.72
C THR A 4 -49.94 42.33 6.34
N SER A 5 -49.93 42.21 7.67
CA SER A 5 -48.99 41.33 8.35
C SER A 5 -49.36 39.90 7.96
N ARG A 6 -48.64 39.32 7.00
CA ARG A 6 -48.72 37.88 6.69
C ARG A 6 -47.80 37.17 7.66
N THR A 7 -48.38 36.33 8.50
CA THR A 7 -47.64 35.57 9.53
C THR A 7 -46.88 34.40 8.88
N LEU A 8 -45.56 34.37 9.05
CA LEU A 8 -44.74 33.19 8.77
C LEU A 8 -45.14 32.09 9.76
N ARG A 9 -45.51 30.90 9.26
CA ARG A 9 -45.75 29.73 10.10
C ARG A 9 -44.77 28.63 9.72
N LEU A 10 -44.03 28.14 10.72
CA LEU A 10 -43.12 27.02 10.59
C LEU A 10 -43.69 25.84 11.36
N SER A 11 -43.64 24.65 10.77
CA SER A 11 -44.08 23.42 11.44
C SER A 11 -43.07 22.31 11.18
N PRO A 12 -42.49 21.71 12.24
CA PRO A 12 -41.69 20.51 12.09
C PRO A 12 -42.61 19.35 11.74
N LEU A 13 -42.38 18.68 10.63
CA LEU A 13 -43.04 17.41 10.35
C LEU A 13 -42.22 16.30 11.01
N PRO A 14 -42.81 15.34 11.76
CA PRO A 14 -42.06 14.21 12.27
C PRO A 14 -41.38 13.47 11.11
N PRO A 15 -40.10 13.08 11.25
CA PRO A 15 -39.36 12.45 10.19
C PRO A 15 -40.05 11.13 9.81
N ALA A 16 -40.52 11.01 8.58
CA ALA A 16 -41.17 9.78 8.12
C ALA A 16 -40.22 8.57 8.18
N ARG A 17 -38.90 8.79 8.19
CA ARG A 17 -37.81 7.85 8.52
C ARG A 17 -36.57 8.66 9.00
N PRO A 18 -35.69 8.11 9.87
CA PRO A 18 -34.87 8.88 10.81
C PRO A 18 -33.62 9.59 10.22
N THR A 19 -33.60 9.99 8.95
CA THR A 19 -32.35 10.46 8.31
C THR A 19 -32.36 11.92 7.84
N ALA A 20 -33.47 12.63 7.94
CA ALA A 20 -33.51 14.08 7.75
C ALA A 20 -34.71 14.72 8.48
N GLY A 21 -34.51 15.91 9.03
CA GLY A 21 -35.57 16.76 9.56
C GLY A 21 -36.24 17.54 8.44
N VAL A 22 -37.58 17.64 8.46
CA VAL A 22 -38.36 18.45 7.50
C VAL A 22 -38.94 19.67 8.20
N LEU A 23 -38.56 20.85 7.72
CA LEU A 23 -39.12 22.13 8.15
C LEU A 23 -40.05 22.67 7.06
N VAL A 24 -41.35 22.74 7.36
CA VAL A 24 -42.33 23.30 6.42
C VAL A 24 -42.49 24.79 6.69
N VAL A 25 -42.36 25.60 5.64
CA VAL A 25 -42.47 27.06 5.67
C VAL A 25 -43.73 27.49 4.94
N VAL A 26 -44.59 28.24 5.63
CA VAL A 26 -45.85 28.74 5.08
C VAL A 26 -45.90 30.26 5.20
N GLY A 27 -46.29 30.94 4.11
CA GLY A 27 -46.47 32.39 4.08
C GLY A 27 -45.48 33.10 3.15
N GLU A 28 -44.90 34.19 3.62
CA GLU A 28 -43.93 34.99 2.86
C GLU A 28 -42.67 35.22 3.71
N VAL A 29 -41.51 35.10 3.07
CA VAL A 29 -40.21 35.39 3.67
C VAL A 29 -39.72 36.73 3.12
N ASP A 30 -40.37 37.81 3.53
CA ASP A 30 -40.00 39.18 3.16
C ASP A 30 -38.89 39.74 4.09
N SER A 31 -38.51 41.00 3.90
CA SER A 31 -37.49 41.64 4.74
C SER A 31 -37.89 41.74 6.23
N ALA A 32 -39.19 41.80 6.55
CA ALA A 32 -39.68 41.90 7.92
C ALA A 32 -39.74 40.54 8.62
N ALA A 33 -40.10 39.48 7.88
CA ALA A 33 -40.17 38.11 8.36
C ALA A 33 -38.80 37.40 8.39
N CYS A 34 -37.79 37.92 7.70
CA CYS A 34 -36.47 37.29 7.56
C CYS A 34 -35.78 36.99 8.89
N GLY A 35 -35.85 37.90 9.87
CA GLY A 35 -35.23 37.68 11.20
C GLY A 35 -35.85 36.48 11.93
N SER A 36 -37.18 36.43 11.96
CA SER A 36 -37.92 35.30 12.54
C SER A 36 -37.67 34.00 11.77
N PHE A 37 -37.49 34.04 10.45
CA PHE A 37 -37.15 32.87 9.65
C PHE A 37 -35.77 32.32 10.00
N GLN A 38 -34.77 33.20 10.14
CA GLN A 38 -33.41 32.83 10.50
C GLN A 38 -33.33 32.18 11.89
N GLU A 39 -33.94 32.79 12.90
CA GLU A 39 -33.92 32.26 14.29
C GLU A 39 -34.55 30.87 14.37
N GLN A 40 -35.70 30.68 13.72
CA GLN A 40 -36.42 29.40 13.78
C GLN A 40 -35.75 28.32 12.93
N LEU A 41 -35.17 28.67 11.77
CA LEU A 41 -34.37 27.73 10.98
C LEU A 41 -33.14 27.28 11.76
N ALA A 42 -32.43 28.20 12.41
CA ALA A 42 -31.28 27.87 13.26
C ALA A 42 -31.68 26.94 14.42
N ALA A 43 -32.74 27.27 15.16
CA ALA A 43 -33.25 26.41 16.22
C ALA A 43 -33.66 25.01 15.72
N PHE A 44 -34.22 24.91 14.52
CA PHE A 44 -34.55 23.62 13.90
C PHE A 44 -33.32 22.83 13.51
N VAL A 45 -32.30 23.49 12.95
CA VAL A 45 -31.01 22.86 12.59
C VAL A 45 -30.31 22.30 13.83
N ASP A 46 -30.32 23.05 14.93
CA ASP A 46 -29.72 22.65 16.21
C ASP A 46 -30.45 21.46 16.85
N ALA A 47 -31.78 21.41 16.69
CA ALA A 47 -32.60 20.31 17.20
C ALA A 47 -32.55 19.05 16.32
N CYS A 48 -32.08 19.15 15.07
CA CYS A 48 -31.98 18.02 14.15
C CYS A 48 -30.57 17.42 14.14
N GLU A 49 -30.47 16.10 14.28
CA GLU A 49 -29.18 15.39 14.20
C GLU A 49 -28.75 15.06 12.75
N GLY A 50 -29.70 15.08 11.80
CA GLY A 50 -29.49 14.69 10.41
C GLY A 50 -29.52 15.84 9.40
N ASP A 51 -29.53 15.50 8.10
CA ASP A 51 -29.74 16.47 7.04
C ASP A 51 -31.07 17.22 7.21
N VAL A 52 -31.18 18.38 6.58
CA VAL A 52 -32.35 19.25 6.71
C VAL A 52 -33.01 19.43 5.34
N ILE A 53 -34.33 19.25 5.31
CA ILE A 53 -35.16 19.56 4.15
C ILE A 53 -36.04 20.74 4.53
N VAL A 54 -35.94 21.84 3.81
CA VAL A 54 -36.82 23.00 3.97
C VAL A 54 -37.85 22.99 2.85
N ASP A 55 -39.12 22.86 3.22
CA ASP A 55 -40.23 22.90 2.29
C ASP A 55 -40.78 24.32 2.17
N LEU A 56 -40.48 24.95 1.04
CA LEU A 56 -40.91 26.29 0.65
C LEU A 56 -42.04 26.23 -0.38
N SER A 57 -42.73 25.09 -0.54
CA SER A 57 -43.78 24.93 -1.56
C SER A 57 -44.95 25.90 -1.38
N ASP A 58 -45.29 26.21 -0.13
CA ASP A 58 -46.34 27.17 0.24
C ASP A 58 -45.82 28.61 0.43
N VAL A 59 -44.55 28.87 0.07
CA VAL A 59 -43.96 30.21 0.08
C VAL A 59 -44.13 30.85 -1.29
N ARG A 60 -44.79 32.02 -1.34
CA ARG A 60 -45.04 32.74 -2.60
C ARG A 60 -44.00 33.83 -2.89
N LEU A 61 -43.33 34.31 -1.86
CA LEU A 61 -42.33 35.37 -1.93
C LEU A 61 -41.16 35.04 -0.99
N ILE A 62 -39.94 35.09 -1.52
CA ILE A 62 -38.71 35.09 -0.72
C ILE A 62 -37.83 36.28 -1.14
N ALA A 63 -37.51 37.14 -0.19
CA ALA A 63 -36.61 38.27 -0.39
C ALA A 63 -35.15 37.80 -0.44
N ALA A 64 -34.27 38.64 -1.00
CA ALA A 64 -32.83 38.35 -1.08
C ALA A 64 -32.21 38.00 0.29
N ALA A 65 -32.68 38.65 1.37
CA ALA A 65 -32.25 38.35 2.73
C ALA A 65 -32.59 36.90 3.15
N GLY A 66 -33.77 36.40 2.79
CA GLY A 66 -34.17 35.01 3.08
C GLY A 66 -33.37 33.98 2.27
N VAL A 67 -33.03 34.31 1.02
CA VAL A 67 -32.13 33.48 0.20
C VAL A 67 -30.74 33.39 0.82
N ARG A 68 -30.21 34.50 1.33
CA ARG A 68 -28.93 34.54 2.03
C ARG A 68 -28.93 33.65 3.28
N VAL A 69 -30.01 33.68 4.08
CA VAL A 69 -30.17 32.79 5.24
C VAL A 69 -30.09 31.32 4.86
N LEU A 70 -30.71 30.91 3.74
CA LEU A 70 -30.62 29.53 3.24
C LEU A 70 -29.19 29.12 2.86
N LEU A 71 -28.44 30.02 2.21
CA LEU A 71 -27.05 29.77 1.84
C LEU A 71 -26.13 29.70 3.07
N GLU A 72 -26.27 30.63 4.02
CA GLU A 72 -25.51 30.62 5.27
C GLU A 72 -25.79 29.35 6.09
N THR A 73 -27.05 28.90 6.12
CA THR A 73 -27.43 27.64 6.77
C THR A 73 -26.82 26.43 6.06
N ALA A 74 -26.79 26.44 4.73
CA ALA A 74 -26.17 25.35 3.98
C ALA A 74 -24.66 25.26 4.23
N ASP A 75 -23.96 26.40 4.30
CA ASP A 75 -22.52 26.46 4.60
C ASP A 75 -22.24 25.96 6.02
N HIS A 76 -23.05 26.38 6.99
CA HIS A 76 -22.99 25.87 8.36
C HIS A 76 -23.18 24.35 8.44
N LEU A 77 -24.17 23.80 7.74
CA LEU A 77 -24.41 22.36 7.67
C LEU A 77 -23.28 21.62 6.95
N ALA A 78 -22.73 22.18 5.87
CA ALA A 78 -21.60 21.60 5.17
C ALA A 78 -20.36 21.46 6.07
N GLY A 79 -20.12 22.44 6.95
CA GLY A 79 -19.08 22.39 7.98
C GLY A 79 -19.24 21.23 8.98
N THR A 80 -20.46 20.69 9.12
CA THR A 80 -20.77 19.53 9.98
C THR A 80 -21.07 18.25 9.18
N ALA A 81 -20.71 18.23 7.88
CA ALA A 81 -20.99 17.14 6.96
C ALA A 81 -22.49 16.78 6.80
N ARG A 82 -23.37 17.74 7.09
CA ARG A 82 -24.83 17.68 6.88
C ARG A 82 -25.20 18.46 5.62
N ARG A 83 -26.36 18.17 5.04
CA ARG A 83 -26.84 18.84 3.82
C ARG A 83 -28.18 19.53 4.02
N LEU A 84 -28.32 20.68 3.37
CA LEU A 84 -29.59 21.38 3.20
C LEU A 84 -30.18 21.06 1.81
N ARG A 85 -31.45 20.64 1.77
CA ARG A 85 -32.22 20.46 0.53
C ARG A 85 -33.47 21.32 0.57
N LEU A 86 -33.86 21.85 -0.59
CA LEU A 86 -35.00 22.76 -0.68
C LEU A 86 -36.11 22.14 -1.53
N VAL A 87 -37.34 22.17 -1.03
CA VAL A 87 -38.54 21.93 -1.86
C VAL A 87 -39.09 23.30 -2.22
N CYS A 88 -39.31 23.57 -3.49
CA CYS A 88 -39.71 24.91 -3.94
C CYS A 88 -40.80 24.83 -5.02
N GLY A 89 -41.84 25.64 -4.81
CA GLY A 89 -42.80 26.00 -5.85
C GLY A 89 -42.18 26.84 -6.98
N ALA A 90 -42.96 27.09 -8.03
CA ALA A 90 -42.48 27.74 -9.25
C ALA A 90 -41.89 29.15 -9.01
N GLU A 91 -42.55 29.95 -8.16
CA GLU A 91 -42.15 31.34 -7.87
C GLU A 91 -40.81 31.42 -7.14
N VAL A 92 -40.67 30.68 -6.03
CA VAL A 92 -39.42 30.60 -5.26
C VAL A 92 -38.28 30.04 -6.11
N ARG A 93 -38.55 29.02 -6.93
CA ARG A 93 -37.55 28.44 -7.83
C ARG A 93 -37.01 29.47 -8.83
N ARG A 94 -37.85 30.38 -9.33
CA ARG A 94 -37.41 31.45 -10.24
C ARG A 94 -36.43 32.39 -9.56
N VAL A 95 -36.69 32.76 -8.30
CA VAL A 95 -35.81 33.60 -7.48
C VAL A 95 -34.49 32.90 -7.19
N LEU A 96 -34.53 31.63 -6.77
CA LEU A 96 -33.32 30.83 -6.49
C LEU A 96 -32.44 30.64 -7.73
N ARG A 97 -33.03 30.46 -8.92
CA ARG A 97 -32.29 30.41 -10.18
C ARG A 97 -31.66 31.76 -10.53
N ALA A 98 -32.38 32.86 -10.38
CA ALA A 98 -31.85 34.20 -10.64
C ALA A 98 -30.68 34.53 -9.69
N ALA A 99 -30.73 34.01 -8.47
CA ALA A 99 -29.66 34.13 -7.47
C ALA A 99 -28.57 33.04 -7.59
N GLN A 100 -28.60 32.19 -8.63
CA GLN A 100 -27.64 31.08 -8.84
C GLN A 100 -27.53 30.09 -7.66
N VAL A 101 -28.55 30.02 -6.81
CA VAL A 101 -28.57 29.11 -5.66
C VAL A 101 -28.73 27.66 -6.08
N ALA A 102 -29.35 27.41 -7.23
CA ALA A 102 -29.51 26.07 -7.79
C ALA A 102 -28.17 25.40 -8.17
N ASP A 103 -27.08 26.16 -8.26
CA ASP A 103 -25.72 25.64 -8.50
C ASP A 103 -25.06 25.14 -7.21
N VAL A 104 -25.61 25.52 -6.05
CA VAL A 104 -25.06 25.22 -4.71
C VAL A 104 -25.99 24.31 -3.90
N LEU A 105 -27.31 24.44 -4.06
CA LEU A 105 -28.32 23.67 -3.31
C LEU A 105 -29.17 22.79 -4.22
N GLU A 106 -29.39 21.55 -3.78
CA GLU A 106 -30.32 20.63 -4.42
C GLU A 106 -31.77 21.12 -4.20
N THR A 107 -32.45 21.44 -5.30
CA THR A 107 -33.85 21.91 -5.28
C THR A 107 -34.80 20.88 -5.89
N PHE A 108 -35.95 20.70 -5.26
CA PHE A 108 -36.96 19.69 -5.62
C PHE A 108 -38.33 20.34 -5.83
N GLY A 109 -39.18 19.71 -6.64
CA GLY A 109 -40.55 20.22 -6.91
C GLY A 109 -41.60 19.76 -5.91
N HIS A 110 -41.33 18.71 -5.16
CA HIS A 110 -42.22 18.15 -4.17
C HIS A 110 -41.41 17.43 -3.09
N LEU A 111 -41.99 17.32 -1.90
CA LEU A 111 -41.32 16.76 -0.73
C LEU A 111 -40.86 15.31 -0.95
N ASP A 112 -41.68 14.48 -1.60
CA ASP A 112 -41.34 13.07 -1.86
C ASP A 112 -40.05 12.89 -2.67
N ALA A 113 -39.75 13.80 -3.61
CA ALA A 113 -38.51 13.74 -4.38
C ALA A 113 -37.29 14.10 -3.52
N ALA A 114 -37.42 15.11 -2.64
CA ALA A 114 -36.35 15.50 -1.73
C ALA A 114 -36.06 14.39 -0.71
N VAL A 115 -37.11 13.78 -0.14
CA VAL A 115 -36.99 12.64 0.78
C VAL A 115 -36.40 11.42 0.07
N GLY A 116 -36.86 11.11 -1.14
CA GLY A 116 -36.32 10.01 -1.96
C GLY A 116 -34.83 10.17 -2.29
N ALA A 117 -34.42 11.39 -2.67
CA ALA A 117 -33.02 11.72 -2.91
C ALA A 117 -32.17 11.56 -1.64
N GLN A 118 -32.71 11.93 -0.48
CA GLN A 118 -32.03 11.76 0.80
C GLN A 118 -31.82 10.30 1.16
N VAL A 119 -32.86 9.47 1.05
CA VAL A 119 -32.75 8.03 1.31
C VAL A 119 -31.74 7.37 0.37
N ALA A 120 -31.72 7.76 -0.91
CA ALA A 120 -30.73 7.27 -1.87
C ALA A 120 -29.29 7.69 -1.50
N ALA A 121 -29.10 8.91 -1.02
CA ALA A 121 -27.79 9.39 -0.57
C ALA A 121 -27.27 8.61 0.65
N VAL A 122 -28.12 8.39 1.66
CA VAL A 122 -27.78 7.59 2.84
C VAL A 122 -27.40 6.16 2.44
N ARG A 123 -28.17 5.52 1.55
CA ARG A 123 -27.87 4.17 1.05
C ARG A 123 -26.53 4.10 0.31
N ARG A 124 -26.22 5.09 -0.53
CA ARG A 124 -24.92 5.16 -1.22
C ARG A 124 -23.76 5.30 -0.24
N SER A 125 -23.91 6.14 0.78
CA SER A 125 -22.88 6.31 1.82
C SER A 125 -22.67 5.02 2.62
N ALA A 126 -23.75 4.34 3.02
CA ALA A 126 -23.67 3.06 3.71
C ALA A 126 -23.01 1.97 2.86
N ALA A 127 -23.35 1.89 1.56
CA ALA A 127 -22.73 0.95 0.63
C ALA A 127 -21.24 1.25 0.40
N ALA A 128 -20.85 2.52 0.29
CA ALA A 128 -19.45 2.92 0.19
C ALA A 128 -18.65 2.51 1.44
N ARG A 129 -19.17 2.77 2.64
CA ARG A 129 -18.55 2.34 3.91
C ARG A 129 -18.39 0.82 3.98
N ALA A 130 -19.41 0.06 3.58
CA ALA A 130 -19.34 -1.40 3.58
C ALA A 130 -18.26 -1.94 2.62
N LEU A 131 -18.08 -1.31 1.46
CA LEU A 131 -17.01 -1.65 0.51
C LEU A 131 -15.62 -1.30 1.06
N ASP A 132 -15.49 -0.16 1.74
CA ASP A 132 -14.25 0.23 2.41
C ASP A 132 -13.89 -0.76 3.54
N ASP A 133 -14.86 -1.12 4.39
CA ASP A 133 -14.70 -2.11 5.46
C ASP A 133 -14.29 -3.49 4.91
N GLU A 134 -14.93 -3.94 3.83
CA GLU A 134 -14.58 -5.21 3.15
C GLU A 134 -13.16 -5.16 2.56
N ALA A 135 -12.76 -4.02 1.98
CA ALA A 135 -11.42 -3.83 1.44
C ALA A 135 -10.35 -3.85 2.54
N GLU A 136 -10.62 -3.23 3.69
CA GLU A 136 -9.75 -3.26 4.87
C GLU A 136 -9.60 -4.67 5.44
N GLU A 137 -10.69 -5.42 5.58
CA GLU A 137 -10.67 -6.80 6.07
C GLU A 137 -9.94 -7.72 5.09
N LEU A 138 -10.17 -7.59 3.78
CA LEU A 138 -9.43 -8.32 2.77
C LEU A 138 -7.93 -8.02 2.82
N HIS A 139 -7.55 -6.77 3.06
CA HIS A 139 -6.16 -6.38 3.25
C HIS A 139 -5.55 -7.02 4.51
N ARG A 140 -6.29 -7.03 5.63
CA ARG A 140 -5.89 -7.70 6.88
C ARG A 140 -5.67 -9.20 6.67
N LEU A 141 -6.66 -9.91 6.10
CA LEU A 141 -6.59 -11.35 5.84
C LEU A 141 -5.43 -11.70 4.91
N ARG A 142 -5.18 -10.89 3.86
CA ARG A 142 -4.02 -11.09 2.97
C ARG A 142 -2.69 -10.99 3.70
N ARG A 143 -2.54 -10.02 4.62
CA ARG A 143 -1.34 -9.91 5.47
C ARG A 143 -1.18 -11.13 6.36
N GLU A 144 -2.24 -11.56 7.03
CA GLU A 144 -2.22 -12.74 7.91
C GLU A 144 -1.85 -14.02 7.15
N VAL A 145 -2.45 -14.25 5.98
CA VAL A 145 -2.10 -15.38 5.10
C VAL A 145 -0.63 -15.31 4.68
N GLY A 146 -0.11 -14.11 4.38
CA GLY A 146 1.30 -13.89 4.09
C GLY A 146 2.21 -14.32 5.24
N ASP A 147 1.91 -13.87 6.46
CA ASP A 147 2.67 -14.19 7.67
C ASP A 147 2.63 -15.69 8.00
N LEU A 148 1.45 -16.32 7.88
CA LEU A 148 1.29 -17.76 8.09
C LEU A 148 2.11 -18.57 7.09
N ARG A 149 2.10 -18.20 5.81
CA ARG A 149 2.91 -18.84 4.77
C ARG A 149 4.41 -18.68 5.05
N ALA A 150 4.85 -17.50 5.50
CA ALA A 150 6.24 -17.27 5.88
C ALA A 150 6.67 -18.16 7.06
N LYS A 151 5.82 -18.31 8.07
CA LYS A 151 6.04 -19.21 9.22
C LYS A 151 6.11 -20.67 8.81
N LEU A 152 5.16 -21.15 7.99
CA LEU A 152 5.12 -22.53 7.51
C LEU A 152 6.37 -22.95 6.72
N ARG A 153 7.05 -21.99 6.06
CA ARG A 153 8.26 -22.27 5.29
C ARG A 153 9.54 -22.18 6.10
N THR A 154 9.56 -21.30 7.11
CA THR A 154 10.77 -21.06 7.90
C THR A 154 10.92 -22.08 9.02
N ARG A 155 9.82 -22.48 9.67
CA ARG A 155 9.85 -23.43 10.79
C ARG A 155 10.47 -24.80 10.40
N PRO A 156 10.06 -25.47 9.32
CA PRO A 156 10.64 -26.77 8.97
C PRO A 156 12.13 -26.69 8.63
N LEU A 157 12.55 -25.60 7.96
CA LEU A 157 13.94 -25.36 7.63
C LEU A 157 14.79 -25.14 8.90
N LEU A 158 14.29 -24.35 9.84
CA LEU A 158 14.94 -24.16 11.14
C LEU A 158 15.02 -25.47 11.92
N SER A 159 13.92 -26.20 12.07
CA SER A 159 13.93 -27.50 12.78
C SER A 159 14.92 -28.49 12.16
N LYS A 160 14.98 -28.57 10.82
CA LYS A 160 15.98 -29.40 10.13
C LYS A 160 17.41 -28.95 10.43
N ALA A 161 17.66 -27.65 10.41
CA ALA A 161 18.98 -27.08 10.72
C ALA A 161 19.41 -27.34 12.17
N LEU A 162 18.48 -27.22 13.12
CA LEU A 162 18.72 -27.53 14.54
C LEU A 162 19.07 -29.00 14.73
N GLY A 163 18.30 -29.93 14.14
CA GLY A 163 18.60 -31.36 14.18
C GLY A 163 19.96 -31.72 13.56
N VAL A 164 20.32 -31.09 12.44
CA VAL A 164 21.66 -31.25 11.84
C VAL A 164 22.75 -30.73 12.77
N LEU A 165 22.53 -29.61 13.47
CA LEU A 165 23.49 -29.04 14.40
C LEU A 165 23.69 -29.94 15.63
N GLN A 166 22.59 -30.41 16.21
CA GLN A 166 22.61 -31.36 17.33
C GLN A 166 23.41 -32.61 16.99
N GLU A 167 23.07 -33.27 15.89
CA GLU A 167 23.74 -34.52 15.50
C GLU A 167 25.22 -34.28 15.15
N ARG A 168 25.52 -33.16 14.49
CA ARG A 168 26.89 -32.86 14.03
C ARG A 168 27.86 -32.63 15.18
N TYR A 169 27.41 -31.99 16.26
CA TYR A 169 28.25 -31.62 17.41
C TYR A 169 27.90 -32.38 18.70
N ARG A 170 26.98 -33.36 18.64
CA ARG A 170 26.50 -34.10 19.81
C ARG A 170 25.98 -33.19 20.93
N LEU A 171 25.23 -32.15 20.54
CA LEU A 171 24.66 -31.19 21.50
C LEU A 171 23.59 -31.89 22.37
N PRO A 172 23.43 -31.48 23.64
CA PRO A 172 22.56 -32.17 24.59
C PRO A 172 21.06 -32.04 24.26
N ASP A 173 20.64 -30.90 23.70
CA ASP A 173 19.24 -30.57 23.47
C ASP A 173 19.06 -29.57 22.32
N GLU A 174 17.80 -29.31 21.93
CA GLU A 174 17.45 -28.41 20.83
C GLU A 174 17.65 -26.94 21.21
N ASP A 175 17.44 -26.61 22.49
CA ASP A 175 17.59 -25.25 23.01
C ASP A 175 19.04 -24.75 22.92
N THR A 176 20.00 -25.65 23.12
CA THR A 176 21.43 -25.36 22.95
C THR A 176 21.77 -25.14 21.48
N ALA A 177 21.24 -25.98 20.57
CA ALA A 177 21.38 -25.77 19.14
C ALA A 177 20.75 -24.43 18.69
N HIS A 178 19.58 -24.10 19.25
CA HIS A 178 18.85 -22.87 18.95
C HIS A 178 19.62 -21.64 19.43
N ARG A 179 20.12 -21.64 20.67
CA ARG A 179 20.97 -20.55 21.20
C ARG A 179 22.20 -20.31 20.34
N LEU A 180 22.92 -21.36 19.97
CA LEU A 180 24.12 -21.24 19.12
C LEU A 180 23.78 -20.62 17.76
N LEU A 181 22.67 -21.04 17.15
CA LEU A 181 22.20 -20.48 15.89
C LEU A 181 21.78 -19.00 16.04
N CYS A 182 21.11 -18.65 17.14
CA CYS A 182 20.73 -17.27 17.47
C CYS A 182 21.95 -16.37 17.69
N GLU A 183 22.94 -16.82 18.46
CA GLU A 183 24.17 -16.07 18.73
C GLU A 183 24.92 -15.78 17.43
N ALA A 184 25.12 -16.80 16.58
CA ALA A 184 25.78 -16.62 15.29
C ALA A 184 24.98 -15.72 14.34
N SER A 185 23.65 -15.82 14.34
CA SER A 185 22.75 -14.95 13.58
C SER A 185 22.88 -13.48 14.01
N GLN A 186 22.84 -13.21 15.32
CA GLN A 186 22.90 -11.86 15.88
C GLN A 186 24.29 -11.24 15.69
N ARG A 187 25.36 -11.98 16.02
CA ARG A 187 26.75 -11.50 15.92
C ARG A 187 27.14 -11.07 14.51
N HIS A 188 26.61 -11.76 13.50
CA HIS A 188 26.92 -11.49 12.10
C HIS A 188 25.82 -10.70 11.37
N ASN A 189 24.79 -10.21 12.08
CA ASN A 189 23.64 -9.50 11.51
C ASN A 189 23.00 -10.24 10.31
N LEU A 190 22.80 -11.56 10.47
CA LEU A 190 22.18 -12.42 9.45
C LEU A 190 20.80 -12.86 9.90
N LYS A 191 19.82 -12.85 9.00
CA LYS A 191 18.52 -13.50 9.26
C LYS A 191 18.75 -14.99 9.56
N MET A 192 18.18 -15.51 10.64
CA MET A 192 18.36 -16.91 11.09
C MET A 192 18.04 -17.94 10.00
N ARG A 193 17.03 -17.67 9.16
CA ARG A 193 16.70 -18.48 7.97
C ARG A 193 17.88 -18.61 7.00
N VAL A 194 18.62 -17.53 6.76
CA VAL A 194 19.78 -17.51 5.85
C VAL A 194 20.91 -18.36 6.41
N LEU A 195 21.16 -18.27 7.71
CA LEU A 195 22.18 -19.08 8.37
C LEU A 195 21.81 -20.57 8.39
N ALA A 196 20.55 -20.89 8.69
CA ALA A 196 20.02 -22.24 8.66
C ALA A 196 20.10 -22.87 7.25
N ASP A 197 19.69 -22.12 6.23
CA ASP A 197 19.80 -22.55 4.83
C ASP A 197 21.27 -22.79 4.44
N ALA A 198 22.17 -21.88 4.82
CA ALA A 198 23.60 -22.04 4.57
C ALA A 198 24.19 -23.26 5.30
N LEU A 199 23.80 -23.53 6.55
CA LEU A 199 24.22 -24.70 7.32
C LEU A 199 23.80 -26.01 6.64
N LEU A 200 22.60 -26.04 6.05
CA LEU A 200 22.04 -27.22 5.39
C LEU A 200 22.71 -27.52 4.03
N HIS A 201 23.19 -26.50 3.33
CA HIS A 201 23.79 -26.64 2.00
C HIS A 201 25.33 -26.59 1.99
N ALA A 202 25.96 -26.08 3.05
CA ALA A 202 27.41 -26.07 3.18
C ALA A 202 27.97 -27.50 3.29
N PRO A 203 29.17 -27.76 2.73
CA PRO A 203 29.84 -29.03 2.96
C PRO A 203 30.02 -29.26 4.46
N ARG A 204 29.93 -30.52 4.91
CA ARG A 204 30.18 -30.86 6.32
C ARG A 204 31.64 -30.51 6.67
N PRO A 205 31.93 -29.95 7.88
CA PRO A 205 33.32 -29.83 8.32
C PRO A 205 33.97 -31.22 8.37
N ALA A 206 35.27 -31.29 8.12
CA ALA A 206 36.00 -32.56 8.05
C ALA A 206 35.83 -33.39 9.33
N SER A 207 35.83 -32.74 10.49
CA SER A 207 35.43 -33.34 11.76
C SER A 207 34.88 -32.28 12.71
N ALA A 208 34.10 -32.69 13.70
CA ALA A 208 33.79 -31.83 14.85
C ALA A 208 35.05 -31.49 15.68
N ALA A 209 36.19 -32.15 15.44
CA ALA A 209 37.47 -31.91 16.11
C ALA A 209 38.47 -31.04 15.31
N THR A 210 38.23 -30.70 14.04
CA THR A 210 39.10 -29.75 13.26
C THR A 210 38.80 -28.27 13.51
N PRO A 211 39.75 -27.42 13.95
CA PRO A 211 39.46 -26.05 14.43
C PRO A 211 38.81 -25.11 13.40
N TRP A 212 38.83 -25.47 12.12
CA TRP A 212 38.29 -24.69 11.03
C TRP A 212 37.28 -25.50 10.22
N TRP A 213 36.14 -24.91 9.92
CA TRP A 213 35.18 -25.46 8.96
C TRP A 213 35.68 -25.24 7.53
N PHE A 214 36.19 -24.05 7.21
CA PHE A 214 36.63 -23.69 5.86
C PHE A 214 38.14 -23.42 5.80
N PRO A 215 38.99 -24.47 5.90
CA PRO A 215 40.44 -24.31 5.85
C PRO A 215 40.89 -23.70 4.52
N GLY A 216 41.83 -22.76 4.57
CA GLY A 216 42.36 -22.08 3.39
C GLY A 216 41.42 -21.04 2.75
N ARG A 217 40.29 -20.70 3.37
CA ARG A 217 39.39 -19.66 2.87
C ARG A 217 40.07 -18.28 2.90
N ALA A 218 40.31 -17.69 1.73
CA ALA A 218 40.74 -16.31 1.62
C ALA A 218 39.62 -15.34 2.03
N ARG A 219 39.93 -14.41 2.95
CA ARG A 219 39.04 -13.30 3.31
C ARG A 219 39.43 -12.08 2.50
N THR A 220 38.53 -11.59 1.66
CA THR A 220 38.72 -10.35 0.89
C THR A 220 37.94 -9.21 1.52
N PRO A 221 38.41 -7.96 1.38
CA PRO A 221 37.64 -6.79 1.83
C PRO A 221 36.32 -6.69 1.07
N ALA A 222 35.31 -6.10 1.73
CA ALA A 222 34.02 -5.86 1.11
C ALA A 222 34.19 -4.95 -0.12
N PRO A 223 33.63 -5.33 -1.29
CA PRO A 223 33.55 -4.37 -2.40
C PRO A 223 32.64 -3.22 -1.96
N VAL A 224 32.94 -2.00 -2.41
CA VAL A 224 32.10 -0.82 -2.12
C VAL A 224 31.38 -0.42 -3.40
N PRO A 225 30.06 -0.68 -3.52
CA PRO A 225 29.27 -0.15 -4.62
C PRO A 225 29.25 1.38 -4.62
N ASP A 226 29.35 1.99 -5.80
CA ASP A 226 29.41 3.45 -5.98
C ASP A 226 28.12 4.12 -5.50
N PHE A 227 26.97 3.44 -5.67
CA PHE A 227 25.68 3.91 -5.19
C PHE A 227 25.54 3.92 -3.65
N LEU A 228 26.55 3.42 -2.93
CA LEU A 228 26.67 3.52 -1.48
C LEU A 228 27.74 4.52 -1.03
N ALA A 229 28.51 5.13 -1.94
CA ALA A 229 29.73 5.88 -1.60
C ALA A 229 29.52 7.15 -0.72
N GLY A 230 28.27 7.52 -0.41
CA GLY A 230 27.93 8.56 0.58
C GLY A 230 27.40 8.06 1.93
N ASP A 231 27.05 6.78 2.05
CA ASP A 231 26.39 6.19 3.24
C ASP A 231 27.37 5.25 3.95
N ARG A 232 28.22 5.80 4.83
CA ARG A 232 29.26 5.07 5.58
C ARG A 232 28.66 4.24 6.73
N ARG A 233 27.69 3.37 6.44
CA ARG A 233 27.11 2.48 7.46
C ARG A 233 28.04 1.29 7.72
N PRO A 234 28.43 1.03 8.98
CA PRO A 234 29.43 0.00 9.31
C PRO A 234 28.94 -1.44 9.17
N ALA A 235 27.63 -1.70 9.02
CA ALA A 235 27.07 -3.05 8.92
C ALA A 235 25.87 -3.08 7.97
N LEU A 236 26.14 -3.12 6.66
CA LEU A 236 25.09 -3.26 5.65
C LEU A 236 24.68 -4.74 5.50
N ASP A 237 23.40 -5.05 5.64
CA ASP A 237 22.88 -6.37 5.27
C ASP A 237 22.46 -6.46 3.80
N ALA A 238 22.13 -7.65 3.31
CA ALA A 238 21.72 -7.84 1.92
C ALA A 238 20.39 -7.15 1.56
N ALA A 239 19.48 -6.98 2.51
CA ALA A 239 18.19 -6.30 2.27
C ALA A 239 18.38 -4.78 2.21
N GLU A 240 19.30 -4.22 2.99
CA GLU A 240 19.72 -2.82 2.92
C GLU A 240 20.44 -2.51 1.61
N LEU A 241 21.35 -3.38 1.15
CA LEU A 241 21.96 -3.27 -0.17
C LEU A 241 20.91 -3.22 -1.28
N LEU A 242 19.96 -4.16 -1.28
CA LEU A 242 18.90 -4.22 -2.29
C LEU A 242 17.98 -2.99 -2.23
N GLY A 243 17.80 -2.40 -1.04
CA GLY A 243 17.07 -1.14 -0.88
C GLY A 243 17.82 0.04 -1.48
N ALA A 244 19.13 0.14 -1.25
CA ALA A 244 19.96 1.16 -1.88
C ALA A 244 20.05 0.99 -3.40
N LEU A 245 20.18 -0.25 -3.89
CA LEU A 245 20.13 -0.57 -5.31
C LEU A 245 18.80 -0.14 -5.93
N LEU A 246 17.67 -0.43 -5.28
CA LEU A 246 16.35 -0.03 -5.74
C LEU A 246 16.24 1.49 -5.85
N ARG A 247 16.61 2.24 -4.80
CA ARG A 247 16.60 3.71 -4.82
C ARG A 247 17.46 4.29 -5.93
N ALA A 248 18.67 3.73 -6.12
CA ALA A 248 19.55 4.14 -7.21
C ALA A 248 18.92 3.86 -8.58
N ALA A 249 18.30 2.70 -8.77
CA ALA A 249 17.61 2.33 -10.00
C ALA A 249 16.40 3.25 -10.31
N LEU A 250 15.59 3.56 -9.30
CA LEU A 250 14.46 4.49 -9.41
C LEU A 250 14.93 5.90 -9.80
N SER A 251 15.99 6.39 -9.14
CA SER A 251 16.60 7.69 -9.45
C SER A 251 17.11 7.75 -10.89
N ARG A 252 17.88 6.75 -11.35
CA ARG A 252 18.43 6.70 -12.73
C ARG A 252 17.36 6.62 -13.81
N THR A 253 16.26 5.94 -13.52
CA THR A 253 15.15 5.78 -14.49
C THR A 253 14.10 6.89 -14.38
N ALA A 254 14.21 7.78 -13.39
CA ALA A 254 13.20 8.78 -13.06
C ALA A 254 11.80 8.13 -12.95
N THR A 255 11.72 7.04 -12.18
CA THR A 255 10.47 6.34 -11.85
C THR A 255 10.25 6.37 -10.34
N SER A 256 8.99 6.34 -9.91
CA SER A 256 8.60 6.38 -8.49
C SER A 256 8.14 5.03 -7.93
N ALA A 257 8.06 4.00 -8.78
CA ALA A 257 7.55 2.68 -8.42
C ALA A 257 8.52 1.58 -8.84
N GLY A 258 8.81 0.64 -7.93
CA GLY A 258 9.71 -0.47 -8.21
C GLY A 258 9.90 -1.41 -7.03
N TYR A 259 10.66 -2.47 -7.26
CA TYR A 259 10.89 -3.51 -6.27
C TYR A 259 12.21 -4.26 -6.50
N ALA A 260 12.78 -4.77 -5.41
CA ALA A 260 13.96 -5.62 -5.43
C ALA A 260 13.63 -6.97 -4.77
N GLN A 261 13.94 -8.03 -5.48
CA GLN A 261 13.74 -9.40 -5.01
C GLN A 261 15.07 -10.15 -4.96
N ARG A 262 15.23 -10.99 -3.96
CA ARG A 262 16.39 -11.87 -3.81
C ARG A 262 16.03 -13.28 -4.23
N PHE A 263 16.97 -13.98 -4.87
CA PHE A 263 16.81 -15.41 -5.13
C PHE A 263 16.83 -16.21 -3.82
N ASP A 264 15.81 -17.04 -3.62
CA ASP A 264 15.72 -18.00 -2.52
C ASP A 264 15.76 -19.44 -3.11
N PRO A 265 16.85 -20.19 -2.87
CA PRO A 265 16.97 -21.58 -3.31
C PRO A 265 15.86 -22.48 -2.77
N GLY A 266 15.33 -22.21 -1.57
CA GLY A 266 14.32 -23.06 -0.93
C GLY A 266 12.95 -23.04 -1.62
N VAL A 267 12.72 -22.10 -2.54
CA VAL A 267 11.50 -22.01 -3.36
C VAL A 267 11.79 -22.01 -4.85
N ASP A 268 13.07 -22.17 -5.22
CA ASP A 268 13.59 -21.97 -6.58
C ASP A 268 12.97 -20.73 -7.27
N GLY A 269 13.08 -19.59 -6.59
CA GLY A 269 12.36 -18.40 -6.99
C GLY A 269 12.86 -17.12 -6.35
N LEU A 270 12.09 -16.06 -6.52
CA LEU A 270 12.37 -14.72 -6.03
C LEU A 270 11.50 -14.41 -4.82
N ARG A 271 12.10 -13.82 -3.79
CA ARG A 271 11.38 -13.22 -2.66
C ARG A 271 11.56 -11.72 -2.63
N LEU A 272 10.48 -11.01 -2.34
CA LEU A 272 10.52 -9.57 -2.15
C LEU A 272 11.35 -9.20 -0.91
N GLU A 273 12.33 -8.33 -1.09
CA GLU A 273 13.12 -7.76 0.01
C GLU A 273 12.77 -6.28 0.22
N ARG A 274 12.54 -5.53 -0.87
CA ARG A 274 12.25 -4.10 -0.85
C ARG A 274 11.29 -3.70 -1.97
N HIS A 275 10.46 -2.69 -1.73
CA HIS A 275 9.61 -2.07 -2.73
C HIS A 275 9.40 -0.59 -2.41
N GLU A 276 9.09 0.20 -3.43
CA GLU A 276 8.68 1.61 -3.30
C GLU A 276 7.55 1.88 -4.30
N GLY A 277 6.57 2.69 -3.92
CA GLY A 277 5.48 3.12 -4.80
C GLY A 277 4.53 2.01 -5.30
N LEU A 278 4.48 0.85 -4.65
CA LEU A 278 3.58 -0.26 -5.03
C LEU A 278 2.40 -0.41 -4.05
N PRO A 279 1.19 -0.67 -4.55
CA PRO A 279 0.04 -0.97 -3.68
C PRO A 279 0.18 -2.35 -3.03
N ALA A 280 -0.50 -2.52 -1.90
CA ALA A 280 -0.37 -3.72 -1.08
C ALA A 280 -0.79 -5.02 -1.77
N ASP A 281 -1.78 -4.98 -2.67
CA ASP A 281 -2.24 -6.16 -3.41
C ASP A 281 -1.15 -6.67 -4.37
N LEU A 282 -0.45 -5.77 -5.06
CA LEU A 282 0.69 -6.09 -5.89
C LEU A 282 1.88 -6.58 -5.06
N VAL A 283 2.18 -5.95 -3.91
CA VAL A 283 3.23 -6.39 -2.98
C VAL A 283 2.99 -7.82 -2.51
N ALA A 284 1.75 -8.18 -2.15
CA ALA A 284 1.40 -9.53 -1.72
C ALA A 284 1.69 -10.57 -2.82
N LEU A 285 1.40 -10.24 -4.09
CA LEU A 285 1.67 -11.12 -5.23
C LEU A 285 3.16 -11.21 -5.58
N LEU A 286 3.93 -10.14 -5.35
CA LEU A 286 5.38 -10.10 -5.60
C LEU A 286 6.22 -10.64 -4.42
N THR A 287 5.60 -10.87 -3.27
CA THR A 287 6.27 -11.39 -2.06
C THR A 287 7.03 -12.66 -2.35
N GLU A 288 6.48 -13.51 -3.21
CA GLU A 288 7.14 -14.70 -3.72
C GLU A 288 6.74 -14.96 -5.17
N VAL A 289 7.75 -15.13 -6.02
CA VAL A 289 7.59 -15.36 -7.44
C VAL A 289 8.38 -16.59 -7.83
N THR A 290 7.69 -17.59 -8.39
CA THR A 290 8.27 -18.81 -8.93
C THR A 290 7.96 -18.93 -10.41
N GLY A 291 8.83 -19.58 -11.18
CA GLY A 291 8.64 -19.74 -12.63
C GLY A 291 8.90 -18.44 -13.42
N ASP A 292 8.31 -18.35 -14.61
CA ASP A 292 8.61 -17.35 -15.63
C ASP A 292 7.36 -16.63 -16.16
N SER A 293 6.28 -16.60 -15.38
CA SER A 293 5.05 -15.86 -15.70
C SER A 293 5.14 -14.36 -15.40
N THR A 294 6.22 -13.88 -14.82
CA THR A 294 6.44 -12.48 -14.45
C THR A 294 7.71 -11.92 -15.09
N CYS A 295 7.82 -10.59 -15.20
CA CYS A 295 9.00 -9.93 -15.77
C CYS A 295 10.27 -10.29 -15.00
N CYS A 296 10.18 -10.28 -13.66
CA CYS A 296 11.29 -10.63 -12.79
C CYS A 296 11.63 -12.13 -12.80
N GLY A 297 10.62 -13.02 -12.89
CA GLY A 297 10.83 -14.46 -13.06
C GLY A 297 11.52 -14.79 -14.38
N LEU A 298 11.13 -14.14 -15.48
CA LEU A 298 11.82 -14.25 -16.76
C LEU A 298 13.26 -13.75 -16.68
N ALA A 299 13.49 -12.60 -16.02
CA ALA A 299 14.84 -12.05 -15.85
C ALA A 299 15.74 -12.99 -15.02
N LEU A 300 15.19 -13.61 -13.96
CA LEU A 300 15.88 -14.65 -13.19
C LEU A 300 16.29 -15.83 -14.09
N ARG A 301 15.35 -16.36 -14.88
CA ARG A 301 15.57 -17.56 -15.72
C ARG A 301 16.51 -17.30 -16.89
N ARG A 302 16.31 -16.19 -17.62
CA ARG A 302 17.11 -15.81 -18.78
C ARG A 302 18.48 -15.27 -18.39
N ARG A 303 18.64 -14.79 -17.14
CA ARG A 303 19.85 -14.11 -16.65
C ARG A 303 20.21 -12.89 -17.51
N SER A 304 19.20 -12.28 -18.10
CA SER A 304 19.29 -11.08 -18.91
C SER A 304 18.13 -10.15 -18.58
N ARG A 305 18.31 -8.87 -18.90
CA ARG A 305 17.27 -7.85 -18.71
C ARG A 305 16.01 -8.20 -19.48
N VAL A 306 14.86 -8.01 -18.85
CA VAL A 306 13.55 -8.15 -19.48
C VAL A 306 12.84 -6.81 -19.39
N THR A 307 12.34 -6.34 -20.52
CA THR A 307 11.61 -5.06 -20.63
C THR A 307 10.26 -5.32 -21.24
N VAL A 308 9.22 -4.81 -20.59
CA VAL A 308 7.83 -4.85 -21.05
C VAL A 308 7.38 -3.41 -21.23
N VAL A 309 7.21 -3.03 -22.50
CA VAL A 309 6.82 -1.67 -22.92
C VAL A 309 5.39 -1.34 -22.53
N ASP A 310 4.49 -2.32 -22.54
CA ASP A 310 3.11 -2.18 -22.11
C ASP A 310 2.59 -3.52 -21.55
N VAL A 311 2.20 -3.55 -20.29
CA VAL A 311 1.64 -4.72 -19.59
C VAL A 311 0.30 -5.12 -20.19
N ALA A 312 -0.51 -4.15 -20.67
CA ALA A 312 -1.85 -4.43 -21.19
C ALA A 312 -1.84 -5.22 -22.51
N SER A 313 -0.78 -5.07 -23.31
CA SER A 313 -0.64 -5.66 -24.65
C SER A 313 0.57 -6.61 -24.76
N SER A 314 1.19 -6.96 -23.63
CA SER A 314 2.40 -7.79 -23.62
C SER A 314 2.11 -9.21 -24.08
N LEU A 315 2.85 -9.68 -25.09
CA LEU A 315 2.91 -11.10 -25.44
C LEU A 315 3.94 -11.87 -24.59
N VAL A 316 4.84 -11.14 -23.92
CA VAL A 316 5.91 -11.72 -23.09
C VAL A 316 5.37 -12.10 -21.70
N LEU A 317 4.44 -11.31 -21.17
CA LEU A 317 3.79 -11.59 -19.90
C LEU A 317 2.36 -12.08 -20.15
N PRO A 318 2.08 -13.39 -19.96
CA PRO A 318 0.71 -13.88 -20.06
C PRO A 318 -0.18 -13.22 -18.99
N ALA A 319 -1.48 -13.13 -19.27
CA ALA A 319 -2.45 -12.65 -18.29
C ALA A 319 -2.37 -13.50 -17.02
N ASN A 320 -2.09 -12.86 -15.89
CA ASN A 320 -1.95 -13.50 -14.59
C ASN A 320 -2.27 -12.51 -13.46
N PRO A 321 -2.36 -12.96 -12.20
CA PRO A 321 -2.71 -12.07 -11.09
C PRO A 321 -1.77 -10.86 -10.93
N VAL A 322 -0.46 -11.01 -11.21
CA VAL A 322 0.52 -9.92 -11.12
C VAL A 322 0.25 -8.88 -12.21
N THR A 323 0.08 -9.28 -13.47
CA THR A 323 -0.20 -8.33 -14.56
C THR A 323 -1.54 -7.61 -14.35
N ALA A 324 -2.57 -8.31 -13.86
CA ALA A 324 -3.84 -7.69 -13.49
C ALA A 324 -3.70 -6.66 -12.35
N ALA A 325 -2.92 -6.97 -11.32
CA ALA A 325 -2.65 -6.04 -10.21
C ALA A 325 -1.83 -4.82 -10.65
N MET A 326 -0.85 -5.00 -11.54
CA MET A 326 -0.10 -3.89 -12.13
C MET A 326 -1.03 -2.93 -12.89
N LEU A 327 -1.95 -3.47 -13.71
CA LEU A 327 -2.90 -2.64 -14.46
C LEU A 327 -3.86 -1.87 -13.53
N ARG A 328 -4.36 -2.50 -12.46
CA ARG A 328 -5.17 -1.80 -11.44
C ARG A 328 -4.39 -0.71 -10.71
N ALA A 329 -3.10 -0.92 -10.50
CA ALA A 329 -2.19 0.06 -9.92
C ALA A 329 -1.82 1.20 -10.91
N GLY A 330 -2.33 1.16 -12.14
CA GLY A 330 -1.99 2.12 -13.18
C GLY A 330 -0.57 1.95 -13.75
N LEU A 331 0.11 0.83 -13.45
CA LEU A 331 1.45 0.53 -13.95
C LEU A 331 1.36 -0.10 -15.34
N ARG A 332 2.07 0.49 -16.30
CA ARG A 332 1.98 0.12 -17.72
C ARG A 332 3.28 -0.39 -18.29
N ALA A 333 4.43 0.09 -17.85
CA ALA A 333 5.72 -0.46 -18.27
C ALA A 333 6.47 -1.06 -17.06
N VAL A 334 7.26 -2.11 -17.31
CA VAL A 334 8.14 -2.70 -16.30
C VAL A 334 9.43 -3.18 -16.92
N GLN A 335 10.53 -2.93 -16.23
CA GLN A 335 11.83 -3.45 -16.60
C GLN A 335 12.44 -4.16 -15.39
N SER A 336 12.88 -5.40 -15.60
CA SER A 336 13.58 -6.21 -14.60
C SER A 336 15.03 -6.44 -15.03
N THR A 337 15.97 -5.97 -14.21
CA THR A 337 17.41 -6.14 -14.40
C THR A 337 17.92 -7.20 -13.40
N PRO A 338 18.51 -8.31 -13.88
CA PRO A 338 19.06 -9.32 -12.99
C PRO A 338 20.38 -8.86 -12.36
N VAL A 339 20.56 -9.17 -11.08
CA VAL A 339 21.77 -8.95 -10.31
C VAL A 339 22.58 -10.24 -10.35
N LEU A 340 23.61 -10.27 -11.18
CA LEU A 340 24.42 -11.45 -11.44
C LEU A 340 25.69 -11.47 -10.58
N ALA A 341 26.02 -12.63 -10.03
CA ALA A 341 27.36 -12.90 -9.55
C ALA A 341 28.36 -12.89 -10.73
N PRO A 342 29.66 -12.63 -10.50
CA PRO A 342 30.73 -12.86 -11.48
C PRO A 342 30.69 -14.24 -12.16
N SER A 343 30.13 -15.27 -11.48
CA SER A 343 29.93 -16.61 -12.05
C SER A 343 28.73 -16.73 -13.01
N GLY A 344 28.00 -15.65 -13.28
CA GLY A 344 26.77 -15.63 -14.08
C GLY A 344 25.52 -16.12 -13.34
N ARG A 345 25.63 -16.54 -12.07
CA ARG A 345 24.47 -16.93 -11.26
C ARG A 345 23.66 -15.68 -10.87
N CYS A 346 22.34 -15.70 -11.12
CA CYS A 346 21.46 -14.63 -10.66
C CYS A 346 21.24 -14.73 -9.15
N LEU A 347 21.53 -13.65 -8.41
CA LEU A 347 21.40 -13.58 -6.95
C LEU A 347 20.18 -12.76 -6.51
N ALA A 348 19.73 -11.84 -7.36
CA ALA A 348 18.60 -10.96 -7.12
C ALA A 348 18.09 -10.38 -8.46
N VAL A 349 16.95 -9.71 -8.44
CA VAL A 349 16.40 -8.95 -9.56
C VAL A 349 15.90 -7.61 -9.02
N VAL A 350 16.28 -6.51 -9.68
CA VAL A 350 15.72 -5.17 -9.42
C VAL A 350 14.80 -4.80 -10.56
N SER A 351 13.61 -4.28 -10.24
CA SER A 351 12.60 -3.91 -11.22
C SER A 351 12.11 -2.49 -11.03
N THR A 352 12.01 -1.74 -12.13
CA THR A 352 11.44 -0.38 -12.17
C THR A 352 10.16 -0.39 -12.99
N CYS A 353 9.15 0.34 -12.54
CA CYS A 353 7.82 0.38 -13.16
C CYS A 353 7.45 1.83 -13.53
N ASP A 354 6.69 1.99 -14.62
CA ASP A 354 6.22 3.31 -15.07
C ASP A 354 4.72 3.25 -15.40
N PRO A 355 3.92 4.27 -15.04
CA PRO A 355 2.51 4.33 -15.39
C PRO A 355 2.25 4.62 -16.87
N ARG A 356 3.26 5.08 -17.63
CA ARG A 356 3.12 5.36 -19.06
C ARG A 356 3.58 4.17 -19.90
N PRO A 357 2.76 3.70 -20.86
CA PRO A 357 3.23 2.70 -21.81
C PRO A 357 4.35 3.27 -22.69
N GLY A 358 5.26 2.42 -23.15
CA GLY A 358 6.41 2.77 -23.99
C GLY A 358 7.57 3.45 -23.26
N ARG A 359 7.42 3.79 -21.97
CA ARG A 359 8.44 4.47 -21.17
C ARG A 359 9.50 3.47 -20.69
N THR A 360 10.38 3.06 -21.60
CA THR A 360 11.50 2.16 -21.30
C THR A 360 12.80 2.93 -21.09
N PRO A 361 13.70 2.47 -20.20
CA PRO A 361 14.99 3.11 -19.99
C PRO A 361 15.79 3.22 -21.30
N THR A 362 16.40 4.39 -21.52
CA THR A 362 17.29 4.65 -22.66
C THR A 362 18.52 3.74 -22.61
N PRO A 363 19.26 3.55 -23.72
CA PRO A 363 20.49 2.74 -23.70
C PRO A 363 21.49 3.18 -22.61
N ALA A 364 21.61 4.48 -22.35
CA ALA A 364 22.45 5.01 -21.27
C ALA A 364 21.91 4.61 -19.88
N GLN A 365 20.61 4.74 -19.64
CA GLN A 365 20.00 4.30 -18.39
C GLN A 365 20.07 2.77 -18.22
N GLN A 366 20.00 2.01 -19.31
CA GLN A 366 20.19 0.57 -19.27
C GLN A 366 21.61 0.21 -18.82
N ALA A 367 22.63 0.82 -19.43
CA ALA A 367 24.02 0.64 -19.03
C ALA A 367 24.27 1.01 -17.56
N ASP A 368 23.72 2.12 -17.10
CA ASP A 368 23.78 2.52 -15.68
C ASP A 368 23.18 1.45 -14.76
N LEU A 369 22.00 0.94 -15.10
CA LEU A 369 21.35 -0.12 -14.32
C LEU A 369 22.14 -1.43 -14.33
N ASP A 370 22.78 -1.78 -15.45
CA ASP A 370 23.64 -2.97 -15.53
C ASP A 370 24.89 -2.79 -14.65
N GLN A 371 25.48 -1.59 -14.62
CA GLN A 371 26.60 -1.28 -13.73
C GLN A 371 26.19 -1.37 -12.24
N LEU A 372 25.05 -0.79 -11.87
CA LEU A 372 24.50 -0.89 -10.51
C LEU A 372 24.27 -2.35 -10.10
N ALA A 373 23.64 -3.13 -10.99
CA ALA A 373 23.39 -4.55 -10.77
C ALA A 373 24.70 -5.37 -10.66
N ALA A 374 25.71 -5.07 -11.48
CA ALA A 374 27.00 -5.73 -11.41
C ALA A 374 27.74 -5.44 -10.09
N GLN A 375 27.70 -4.21 -9.61
CA GLN A 375 28.28 -3.84 -8.31
C GLN A 375 27.57 -4.54 -7.15
N ALA A 376 26.23 -4.55 -7.15
CA ALA A 376 25.44 -5.26 -6.16
C ALA A 376 25.70 -6.78 -6.20
N GLY A 377 25.86 -7.37 -7.39
CA GLY A 377 26.16 -8.79 -7.57
C GLY A 377 27.50 -9.20 -6.98
N ARG A 378 28.55 -8.38 -7.16
CA ARG A 378 29.86 -8.57 -6.51
C ARG A 378 29.74 -8.51 -4.99
N TRP A 379 29.00 -7.54 -4.46
CA TRP A 379 28.77 -7.41 -3.02
C TRP A 379 27.99 -8.59 -2.45
N LEU A 380 26.89 -9.00 -3.08
CA LEU A 380 26.09 -10.14 -2.62
C LEU A 380 26.89 -11.44 -2.65
N GLN A 381 27.74 -11.64 -3.66
CA GLN A 381 28.65 -12.78 -3.69
C GLN A 381 29.68 -12.72 -2.56
N TRP A 382 30.29 -11.56 -2.31
CA TRP A 382 31.21 -11.37 -1.18
C TRP A 382 30.51 -11.66 0.16
N HIS A 383 29.32 -11.10 0.39
CA HIS A 383 28.55 -11.32 1.61
C HIS A 383 28.23 -12.81 1.83
N GLN A 384 27.88 -13.55 0.76
CA GLN A 384 27.66 -15.00 0.83
C GLN A 384 28.95 -15.79 1.14
N ARG A 385 30.11 -15.35 0.65
CA ARG A 385 31.39 -16.08 0.80
C ARG A 385 32.20 -15.66 2.03
N THR A 386 31.91 -14.50 2.59
CA THR A 386 32.61 -13.94 3.73
C THR A 386 31.68 -13.95 4.95
N THR A 387 30.70 -13.06 5.02
CA THR A 387 29.83 -12.90 6.20
C THR A 387 29.07 -14.17 6.57
N VAL A 388 28.44 -14.85 5.60
CA VAL A 388 27.69 -16.09 5.88
C VAL A 388 28.62 -17.22 6.30
N LEU A 389 29.78 -17.35 5.65
CA LEU A 389 30.73 -18.41 6.01
C LEU A 389 31.50 -18.08 7.31
N ASP A 390 31.67 -16.81 7.67
CA ASP A 390 32.17 -16.38 8.98
C ASP A 390 31.18 -16.75 10.08
N ALA A 391 29.87 -16.57 9.84
CA ALA A 391 28.84 -16.98 10.79
C ALA A 391 28.80 -18.50 10.99
N LEU A 392 28.95 -19.28 9.90
CA LEU A 392 29.08 -20.73 9.99
C LEU A 392 30.37 -21.15 10.73
N GLU A 393 31.49 -20.48 10.46
CA GLU A 393 32.77 -20.72 11.15
C GLU A 393 32.64 -20.43 12.65
N HIS A 394 32.04 -19.30 13.03
CA HIS A 394 31.76 -18.97 14.43
C HIS A 394 30.84 -20.01 15.07
N LEU A 395 29.76 -20.41 14.38
CA LEU A 395 28.86 -21.47 14.84
C LEU A 395 29.60 -22.79 15.10
N HIS A 396 30.53 -23.17 14.22
CA HIS A 396 31.38 -24.35 14.40
C HIS A 396 32.28 -24.22 15.63
N GLN A 397 32.94 -23.10 15.81
CA GLN A 397 33.83 -22.87 16.96
C GLN A 397 33.05 -22.89 18.28
N SER A 398 31.91 -22.18 18.35
CA SER A 398 31.07 -22.14 19.55
C SER A 398 30.48 -23.51 19.88
N ALA A 399 30.01 -24.26 18.89
CA ALA A 399 29.44 -25.59 19.10
C ALA A 399 30.46 -26.63 19.61
N ARG A 400 31.75 -26.42 19.34
CA ARG A 400 32.83 -27.29 19.84
C ARG A 400 33.32 -26.92 21.23
N GLY A 401 33.31 -25.63 21.56
CA GLY A 401 33.80 -25.12 22.83
C GLY A 401 32.81 -25.27 23.99
N GLY A 402 31.55 -25.60 23.68
CA GLY A 402 30.48 -25.79 24.66
C GLY A 402 30.01 -27.24 24.84
N GLY A 403 30.76 -28.23 24.31
CA GLY A 403 30.45 -29.66 24.42
C GLY A 403 31.27 -30.37 25.49
#